data_AF-A0A3L6T9B4-F1
#
_entry.id   AF-A0A3L6T9B4-F1
#
_cell.length_a   1.000
_cell.length_b   1.000
_cell.length_c   1.000
_cell.angle_alpha   90.00
_cell.angle_beta   90.00
_cell.angle_gamma   90.00
#
_symmetry.space_group_name_H-M   'P 1'
#
loop_
_entity.id
_entity.type
_entity.pdbx_description
1 polymer ?
#
loop_
_entity_poly.entity_id
_entity_poly.type
_entity_poly.pdbx_seq_one_letter_code
_entity_poly.pdbx_strand_id
1 'polypeptide(L)'
;MARVVRDKRTGKTKGYGFVSFSNPTDLAAAIKEMNGKYVGNRPIKLRKSNWKEMTDVEAQERQKNHVQRKPKMPKKSILHK
;
A
#
# COMPACT_ATOMS: atom_id res chain seq x y z
N MET A 1 -6.06 -2.44 9.33
CA MET A 1 -6.24 -1.43 10.41
C MET A 1 -6.60 -0.09 9.81
N ALA A 2 -7.43 0.74 10.45
CA ALA A 2 -7.76 2.08 9.95
C ALA A 2 -7.72 3.11 11.10
N ARG A 3 -7.22 4.32 10.84
CA ARG A 3 -7.09 5.40 11.83
C ARG A 3 -7.41 6.77 11.22
N VAL A 4 -8.32 7.50 11.84
CA VAL A 4 -8.65 8.88 11.47
C VAL A 4 -7.82 9.85 12.30
N VAL A 5 -7.17 10.81 11.65
CA VAL A 5 -6.39 11.81 12.38
C VAL A 5 -7.32 12.90 12.88
N ARG A 6 -7.30 13.10 14.20
CA ARG A 6 -8.04 14.15 14.90
C ARG A 6 -7.07 15.14 15.53
N ASP A 7 -7.52 16.38 15.67
CA ASP A 7 -6.82 17.38 16.47
C ASP A 7 -6.94 16.99 17.95
N LYS A 8 -5.80 16.91 18.65
CA LYS A 8 -5.73 16.51 20.06
C LYS A 8 -6.42 17.51 21.00
N ARG A 9 -6.45 18.80 20.62
CA ARG A 9 -7.03 19.85 21.45
C ARG A 9 -8.53 20.01 21.23
N THR A 10 -8.97 19.93 19.98
CA THR A 10 -10.39 20.21 19.62
C THR A 10 -11.22 18.94 19.39
N GLY A 11 -10.59 17.77 19.26
CA GLY A 11 -11.26 16.49 18.97
C GLY A 11 -11.80 16.38 17.54
N LYS A 12 -11.76 17.45 16.74
CA LYS A 12 -12.27 17.48 15.36
C LYS A 12 -11.35 16.71 14.42
N THR A 13 -11.92 16.10 13.39
CA THR A 13 -11.15 15.38 12.36
C THR A 13 -10.35 16.35 11.49
N LYS A 14 -9.11 16.01 11.14
CA LYS A 14 -8.30 16.79 10.21
C LYS A 14 -8.65 16.57 8.72
N GLY A 15 -9.70 15.80 8.44
CA GLY A 15 -10.16 15.51 7.07
C GLY A 15 -9.36 14.43 6.34
N TYR A 16 -8.46 13.72 7.04
CA TYR A 16 -7.73 12.59 6.49
C TYR A 16 -7.55 11.46 7.51
N GLY A 17 -7.26 10.27 7.00
CA GLY A 17 -6.97 9.09 7.78
C GLY A 17 -6.06 8.14 7.01
N PHE A 18 -5.55 7.13 7.71
CA PHE A 18 -4.67 6.12 7.16
C PHE A 18 -5.35 4.75 7.28
N VAL A 19 -5.19 3.93 6.24
CA VAL A 19 -5.68 2.56 6.19
C VAL A 19 -4.51 1.66 5.83
N SER A 20 -4.26 0.66 6.67
CA SER A 20 -3.27 -0.38 6.46
C SER A 20 -3.97 -1.63 5.94
N PHE A 21 -3.58 -2.05 4.74
CA PHE A 21 -3.98 -3.30 4.12
C PHE A 21 -2.94 -4.39 4.39
N SER A 22 -3.39 -5.64 4.49
CA SER A 22 -2.47 -6.78 4.65
C SER A 22 -1.75 -7.13 3.36
N ASN A 23 -2.43 -6.97 2.22
CA ASN A 23 -1.89 -7.33 0.90
C ASN A 23 -1.76 -6.10 -0.01
N PRO A 24 -0.73 -6.07 -0.88
CA PRO A 24 -0.58 -4.99 -1.86
C PRO A 24 -1.64 -5.04 -2.97
N THR A 25 -2.18 -6.23 -3.27
CA THR A 25 -3.27 -6.41 -4.24
C THR A 25 -4.55 -5.71 -3.78
N ASP A 26 -4.89 -5.86 -2.50
CA ASP A 26 -6.08 -5.24 -1.89
C ASP A 26 -5.97 -3.71 -1.91
N LEU A 27 -4.76 -3.17 -1.67
CA LEU A 27 -4.50 -1.74 -1.81
C LEU A 27 -4.76 -1.25 -3.23
N ALA A 28 -4.29 -1.97 -4.25
CA ALA A 28 -4.47 -1.59 -5.65
C ALA A 28 -5.96 -1.63 -6.06
N ALA A 29 -6.67 -2.68 -5.65
CA ALA A 29 -8.11 -2.81 -5.86
C ALA A 29 -8.88 -1.67 -5.17
N ALA A 30 -8.58 -1.38 -3.91
CA ALA A 30 -9.22 -0.31 -3.16
C ALA A 30 -8.98 1.07 -3.79
N ILE A 31 -7.76 1.38 -4.26
CA ILE A 31 -7.49 2.64 -4.95
C ILE A 31 -8.30 2.74 -6.25
N LYS A 32 -8.43 1.65 -7.01
CA LYS A 32 -9.18 1.65 -8.27
C LYS A 32 -10.67 1.83 -8.06
N GLU A 33 -11.23 1.17 -7.05
CA GLU A 33 -12.68 1.10 -6.85
C GLU A 33 -13.24 2.24 -5.98
N MET A 34 -12.54 2.59 -4.91
CA MET A 34 -13.04 3.50 -3.88
C MET A 34 -12.62 4.96 -4.09
N ASN A 35 -11.65 5.23 -4.98
CA ASN A 35 -11.22 6.60 -5.20
C ASN A 35 -12.33 7.41 -5.92
N GLY A 36 -12.73 8.52 -5.31
CA GLY A 36 -13.83 9.36 -5.79
C GLY A 36 -15.22 8.88 -5.38
N LYS A 37 -15.34 7.73 -4.70
CA LYS A 37 -16.62 7.27 -4.14
C LYS A 37 -17.03 8.15 -2.96
N TYR A 38 -18.33 8.24 -2.73
CA TYR A 38 -18.88 8.95 -1.57
C TYR A 38 -18.80 8.08 -0.33
N VAL A 39 -18.27 8.64 0.76
CA VAL A 39 -18.32 8.05 2.09
C VAL A 39 -18.98 9.08 3.01
N GLY A 40 -20.17 8.74 3.50
CA GLY A 40 -21.06 9.74 4.11
C GLY A 40 -21.43 10.82 3.10
N ASN A 41 -21.24 12.09 3.46
CA ASN A 41 -21.62 13.23 2.62
C ASN A 41 -20.47 13.82 1.78
N ARG A 42 -19.30 13.17 1.71
CA ARG A 42 -18.14 13.68 0.94
C ARG A 42 -17.51 12.60 0.07
N PRO A 43 -17.10 12.91 -1.16
CA PRO A 43 -16.28 12.02 -1.97
C PRO A 43 -14.89 11.89 -1.36
N ILE A 44 -14.37 10.68 -1.30
CA ILE A 44 -13.03 10.41 -0.75
C ILE A 44 -11.96 10.40 -1.82
N LYS A 45 -10.77 10.85 -1.47
CA LYS A 45 -9.57 10.78 -2.31
C LYS A 45 -8.57 9.83 -1.69
N LEU A 46 -8.19 8.79 -2.43
CA LEU A 46 -7.22 7.81 -1.98
C LEU A 46 -5.86 8.11 -2.63
N ARG A 47 -4.81 8.03 -1.82
CA ARG A 47 -3.41 8.19 -2.27
C ARG A 47 -2.53 7.20 -1.52
N LYS A 48 -1.45 6.77 -2.16
CA LYS A 48 -0.39 6.04 -1.46
C LYS A 48 0.21 6.96 -0.39
N SER A 49 0.32 6.45 0.83
CA SER A 49 0.93 7.17 1.94
C SER A 49 2.42 7.38 1.68
N ASN A 50 2.96 8.55 2.05
CA ASN A 50 4.40 8.83 2.06
C ASN A 50 4.96 8.81 3.50
N TRP A 51 4.19 8.26 4.45
CA TRP A 51 4.52 8.27 5.87
C TRP A 51 5.62 7.24 6.17
N LYS A 52 6.88 7.67 6.19
CA LYS A 52 8.03 6.76 6.41
C LYS A 52 8.09 6.14 7.81
N GLU A 53 7.60 6.81 8.85
CA GLU A 53 7.80 6.35 10.25
C GLU A 53 6.94 5.14 10.68
N MET A 54 5.96 4.72 9.88
CA MET A 54 5.02 3.65 10.25
C MET A 54 4.83 2.60 9.14
N THR A 55 5.50 2.77 8.01
CA THR A 55 5.32 1.89 6.84
C THR A 55 6.52 0.97 6.58
N ASP A 56 7.66 1.19 7.24
CA ASP A 56 8.94 0.85 6.59
C ASP A 56 9.82 -0.23 7.24
N VAL A 57 9.45 -0.84 8.37
CA VAL A 57 10.21 -2.01 8.87
C VAL A 57 9.63 -3.34 8.36
N GLU A 58 8.42 -3.72 8.74
CA GLU A 58 7.92 -5.08 8.43
C GLU A 58 7.41 -5.27 7.00
N ALA A 59 6.82 -4.23 6.37
CA ALA A 59 6.23 -4.37 5.03
C ALA A 59 7.29 -4.34 3.91
N GLN A 60 8.37 -3.58 4.08
CA GLN A 60 9.49 -3.52 3.14
C GLN A 60 10.35 -4.79 3.18
N GLU A 61 10.57 -5.39 4.35
CA GLU A 61 11.30 -6.66 4.46
C GLU A 61 10.57 -7.82 3.78
N ARG A 62 9.24 -7.91 3.93
CA ARG A 62 8.43 -8.93 3.21
C ARG A 62 8.51 -8.78 1.70
N GLN A 63 8.56 -7.55 1.19
CA GLN A 63 8.71 -7.31 -0.25
C GLN A 63 10.12 -7.64 -0.76
N LYS A 64 11.20 -7.31 -0.01
CA LYS A 64 12.57 -7.70 -0.39
C LYS A 64 12.80 -9.22 -0.39
N ASN A 65 12.19 -9.94 0.55
CA ASN A 65 12.31 -11.40 0.59
C ASN A 65 11.50 -12.12 -0.50
N HIS A 66 10.38 -11.55 -0.95
CA HIS A 66 9.58 -12.17 -2.02
C HIS A 66 10.18 -12.00 -3.43
N VAL A 67 10.90 -10.90 -3.68
CA VAL A 67 11.54 -10.64 -4.98
C VAL A 67 12.78 -11.53 -5.23
N GLN A 68 13.48 -11.98 -4.18
CA GLN A 68 14.69 -12.81 -4.32
C GLN A 68 14.43 -14.30 -4.62
N ARG A 69 13.18 -14.79 -4.50
CA ARG A 69 12.86 -16.22 -4.69
C ARG A 69 12.38 -16.59 -6.10
N LYS A 70 12.62 -15.76 -7.13
CA LYS A 70 12.41 -16.21 -8.52
C LYS A 70 13.63 -17.02 -8.99
N PRO A 71 13.48 -18.33 -9.28
CA PRO A 71 14.59 -19.11 -9.83
C PRO A 71 14.94 -18.57 -11.22
N LYS A 72 16.21 -18.18 -11.42
CA LYS A 72 16.72 -17.82 -12.75
C LYS A 72 16.70 -19.08 -13.61
N MET A 73 15.92 -19.07 -14.70
CA MET A 73 15.90 -20.19 -15.65
C MET A 73 17.28 -20.30 -16.33
N PRO A 74 17.86 -21.52 -16.45
CA PRO A 74 19.14 -21.71 -17.12
C PRO A 74 18.99 -21.49 -18.62
N LYS A 75 19.81 -20.60 -19.19
CA LYS A 75 19.89 -20.39 -20.64
C LYS A 75 20.60 -21.61 -21.25
N LYS A 76 19.90 -22.37 -22.11
CA LYS A 76 20.50 -23.43 -22.92
C LYS A 76 21.55 -22.81 -23.85
N SER A 77 22.80 -23.25 -23.74
CA SER A 77 23.88 -22.89 -24.66
C SER A 77 23.64 -23.58 -26.00
N ILE A 78 23.51 -22.80 -27.07
CA ILE A 78 23.46 -23.32 -28.44
C ILE A 78 24.88 -23.63 -28.87
N LEU A 79 25.13 -24.91 -29.12
CA LEU A 79 26.38 -25.48 -29.62
C LEU A 79 26.62 -25.02 -31.07
N HIS A 80 27.81 -24.48 -31.36
CA HIS A 80 28.28 -24.28 -32.73
C HIS A 80 29.37 -25.31 -33.00
N LYS A 81 29.25 -26.04 -34.12
CA LYS A 81 30.19 -27.05 -34.61
C LYS A 81 31.07 -26.45 -35.70
#